data_AF-A0A6P1EHV6-F1
#
_entry.id   AF-A0A6P1EHV6-F1
#
_cell.length_a   1.000
_cell.length_b   1.000
_cell.length_c   1.000
_cell.angle_alpha   90.00
_cell.angle_beta   90.00
_cell.angle_gamma   90.00
#
_symmetry.space_group_name_H-M   'P 1'
#
loop_
_entity.id
_entity.type
_entity.pdbx_description
1 polymer ?
#
loop_
_entity_poly.entity_id
_entity_poly.type
_entity_poly.pdbx_seq_one_letter_code
_entity_poly.pdbx_strand_id
1 'polypeptide(L)'
;MIGLDEATNKELAQVICTLEAKFNLADLLRVLPISPDTFFYWKRQFKKPDKDCQLKHFISRIWNHDQHMGVLRITQALLNDFDLKVNHKRVYRLMKELDIQGEGYRKKIRKYDSSKGPEGTRVKNKLRRRFQTDRPNQKMVSDVTEFKIPETQEKVYFEPIMDLYNNEILTFAITAGSPNLEFAMKPLNSLIELIPNQPYKQFLHTDQGWQYRHRTWQKKLRSAHITPSMSRRATCLEAV
;
A
#
# COMPACT_ATOMS: atom_id res chain seq x y z
N MET A 1 -6.24 2.29 -32.52
CA MET A 1 -7.22 1.43 -33.20
C MET A 1 -6.70 0.01 -33.07
N ILE A 2 -7.39 -0.84 -32.30
CA ILE A 2 -7.10 -2.27 -32.21
C ILE A 2 -7.46 -2.86 -33.59
N GLY A 3 -6.59 -3.69 -34.17
CA GLY A 3 -6.87 -4.36 -35.44
C GLY A 3 -8.05 -5.32 -35.28
N LEU A 4 -8.84 -5.53 -36.35
CA LEU A 4 -9.98 -6.46 -36.34
C LEU A 4 -9.58 -7.90 -35.91
N ASP A 5 -8.31 -8.26 -36.09
CA ASP A 5 -7.74 -9.56 -35.73
C ASP A 5 -7.38 -9.70 -34.23
N GLU A 6 -7.27 -8.59 -33.50
CA GLU A 6 -6.98 -8.58 -32.05
C GLU A 6 -8.26 -8.46 -31.20
N ALA A 7 -9.41 -8.22 -31.84
CA ALA A 7 -10.69 -8.05 -31.16
C ALA A 7 -11.23 -9.40 -30.64
N THR A 8 -11.76 -9.40 -29.42
CA THR A 8 -12.40 -10.58 -28.86
C THR A 8 -13.73 -10.87 -29.55
N ASN A 9 -14.16 -12.15 -29.56
CA ASN A 9 -15.47 -12.56 -30.09
C ASN A 9 -16.65 -11.77 -29.48
N LYS A 10 -16.51 -11.32 -28.22
CA LYS A 10 -17.52 -10.49 -27.56
C LYS A 10 -17.59 -9.09 -28.19
N GLU A 11 -16.44 -8.45 -28.40
CA GLU A 11 -16.36 -7.12 -29.01
C GLU A 11 -16.86 -7.15 -30.46
N LEU A 12 -16.45 -8.15 -31.24
CA LEU A 12 -16.94 -8.35 -32.61
C LEU A 12 -18.46 -8.51 -32.65
N ALA A 13 -19.03 -9.32 -31.74
CA ALA A 13 -20.48 -9.47 -31.65
C ALA A 13 -21.20 -8.17 -31.23
N GLN A 14 -20.58 -7.35 -30.37
CA GLN A 14 -21.11 -6.03 -29.99
C GLN A 14 -21.12 -5.05 -31.16
N VAL A 15 -20.05 -5.06 -31.98
CA VAL A 15 -19.97 -4.27 -33.21
C VAL A 15 -21.06 -4.70 -34.20
N ILE A 16 -21.25 -6.01 -34.41
CA ILE A 16 -22.31 -6.52 -35.29
C ILE A 16 -23.69 -6.07 -34.80
N CYS A 17 -24.01 -6.24 -33.51
CA CYS A 17 -25.30 -5.80 -32.96
C CYS A 17 -25.57 -4.29 -33.19
N THR A 18 -24.51 -3.46 -33.17
CA THR A 18 -24.62 -2.02 -33.40
C THR A 18 -24.81 -1.70 -34.89
N LEU A 19 -24.13 -2.44 -35.78
CA LEU A 19 -24.17 -2.24 -37.23
C LEU A 19 -25.38 -2.89 -37.91
N GLU A 20 -26.01 -3.88 -37.28
CA GLU A 20 -27.22 -4.57 -37.77
C GLU A 20 -28.39 -3.60 -37.99
N ALA A 21 -28.36 -2.42 -37.35
CA ALA A 21 -29.34 -1.35 -37.60
C ALA A 21 -29.18 -0.66 -38.97
N LYS A 22 -28.03 -0.82 -39.64
CA LYS A 22 -27.65 -0.09 -40.87
C LYS A 22 -27.24 -1.01 -42.02
N PHE A 23 -26.77 -2.22 -41.73
CA PHE A 23 -26.22 -3.15 -42.71
C PHE A 23 -26.85 -4.54 -42.57
N ASN A 24 -26.84 -5.30 -43.66
CA ASN A 24 -27.32 -6.68 -43.66
C ASN A 24 -26.40 -7.58 -42.81
N LEU A 25 -26.99 -8.37 -41.92
CA LEU A 25 -26.27 -9.28 -41.03
C LEU A 25 -25.40 -10.28 -41.79
N ALA A 26 -25.86 -10.76 -42.95
CA ALA A 26 -25.10 -11.71 -43.77
C ALA A 26 -23.76 -11.12 -44.26
N ASP A 27 -23.76 -9.84 -44.64
CA ASP A 27 -22.56 -9.14 -45.08
C ASP A 27 -21.60 -8.88 -43.92
N LEU A 28 -22.15 -8.49 -42.75
CA LEU A 28 -21.36 -8.27 -41.54
C LEU A 28 -20.65 -9.55 -41.06
N LEU A 29 -21.34 -10.69 -41.08
CA LEU A 29 -20.77 -12.00 -40.72
C LEU A 29 -19.75 -12.51 -41.75
N ARG A 30 -19.81 -12.04 -42.99
CA ARG A 30 -18.82 -12.38 -44.04
C ARG A 30 -17.52 -11.59 -43.90
N VAL A 31 -17.61 -10.35 -43.43
CA VAL A 31 -16.48 -9.42 -43.34
C VAL A 31 -15.73 -9.53 -42.00
N LEU A 32 -16.45 -9.80 -40.91
CA LEU A 32 -15.85 -9.87 -39.58
C LEU A 32 -15.40 -11.31 -39.24
N PRO A 33 -14.28 -11.48 -38.53
CA PRO A 33 -13.70 -12.80 -38.23
C PRO A 33 -14.43 -13.49 -37.05
N ILE A 34 -15.73 -13.75 -37.20
CA ILE A 34 -16.56 -14.40 -36.16
C ILE A 34 -17.55 -15.40 -36.79
N SER A 35 -17.68 -16.59 -36.20
CA SER A 35 -18.67 -17.56 -36.68
C SER A 35 -20.11 -17.13 -36.34
N PRO A 36 -21.11 -17.45 -37.19
CA PRO A 36 -22.52 -17.15 -36.92
C PRO A 36 -23.00 -17.68 -35.57
N ASP A 37 -22.63 -18.90 -35.22
CA ASP A 37 -23.02 -19.52 -33.94
C ASP A 37 -22.47 -18.75 -32.73
N THR A 38 -21.21 -18.30 -32.82
CA THR A 38 -20.56 -17.50 -31.79
C THR A 38 -21.26 -16.14 -31.65
N PHE A 39 -21.62 -15.51 -32.77
CA PHE A 39 -22.39 -14.26 -32.75
C PHE A 39 -23.75 -14.45 -32.07
N PHE A 40 -24.56 -15.43 -32.49
CA PHE A 40 -25.88 -15.67 -31.90
C PHE A 40 -25.80 -16.08 -30.43
N TYR A 41 -24.73 -16.79 -30.02
CA TYR A 41 -24.43 -17.02 -28.62
C TYR A 41 -24.29 -15.69 -27.86
N TRP A 42 -23.41 -14.79 -28.30
CA TRP A 42 -23.20 -13.50 -27.64
C TRP A 42 -24.43 -12.59 -27.69
N LYS A 43 -25.16 -12.55 -28.80
CA LYS A 43 -26.43 -11.81 -28.94
C LYS A 43 -27.46 -12.23 -27.89
N ARG A 44 -27.54 -13.52 -27.56
CA ARG A 44 -28.38 -14.00 -26.44
C ARG A 44 -27.82 -13.60 -25.09
N GLN A 45 -26.50 -13.63 -24.89
CA GLN A 45 -25.89 -13.23 -23.61
C GLN A 45 -26.07 -11.73 -23.32
N PHE A 46 -26.01 -10.86 -24.34
CA PHE A 46 -26.23 -9.41 -24.16
C PHE A 46 -27.64 -9.04 -23.71
N LYS A 47 -28.63 -9.92 -23.94
CA LYS A 47 -30.01 -9.72 -23.45
C LYS A 47 -30.19 -10.12 -21.98
N LYS A 48 -29.22 -10.80 -21.36
CA LYS A 48 -29.32 -11.21 -19.96
C LYS A 48 -28.95 -10.05 -19.03
N PRO A 49 -29.62 -9.92 -17.88
CA PRO A 49 -29.25 -8.92 -16.88
C PRO A 49 -27.83 -9.18 -16.36
N ASP A 50 -27.07 -8.11 -16.14
CA ASP A 50 -25.73 -8.18 -15.57
C ASP A 50 -25.81 -8.65 -14.11
N LYS A 51 -25.43 -9.91 -13.87
CA LYS A 51 -25.39 -10.52 -12.53
C LYS A 51 -24.44 -9.79 -11.58
N ASP A 52 -23.46 -9.06 -12.10
CA ASP A 52 -22.48 -8.31 -11.32
C ASP A 52 -22.88 -6.84 -11.12
N CYS A 53 -24.05 -6.39 -11.61
CA CYS A 53 -24.47 -4.98 -11.58
C CYS A 53 -24.40 -4.36 -10.17
N GLN A 54 -24.93 -5.07 -9.17
CA GLN A 54 -24.93 -4.59 -7.79
C GLN A 54 -23.51 -4.52 -7.21
N LEU A 55 -22.68 -5.51 -7.51
CA LEU A 55 -21.29 -5.55 -7.06
C LEU A 55 -20.44 -4.46 -7.72
N LYS A 56 -20.66 -4.19 -9.01
CA LYS A 56 -20.06 -3.07 -9.74
C LYS A 56 -20.40 -1.74 -9.09
N HIS A 57 -21.67 -1.55 -8.70
CA HIS A 57 -22.10 -0.34 -7.99
C HIS A 57 -21.34 -0.13 -6.66
N PHE A 58 -21.22 -1.17 -5.84
CA PHE A 58 -20.46 -1.08 -4.58
C PHE A 58 -18.96 -0.82 -4.82
N ILE A 59 -18.35 -1.51 -5.80
CA ILE A 59 -16.94 -1.28 -6.17
C ILE A 59 -16.73 0.18 -6.57
N SER A 60 -17.58 0.73 -7.44
CA SER A 60 -17.49 2.15 -7.85
C SER A 60 -17.70 3.09 -6.67
N ARG A 61 -18.65 2.79 -5.77
CA ARG A 61 -18.89 3.62 -4.58
C ARG A 61 -17.68 3.68 -3.64
N ILE A 62 -17.06 2.53 -3.36
CA ILE A 62 -15.85 2.44 -2.52
C ILE A 62 -14.70 3.19 -3.20
N TRP A 63 -14.48 2.95 -4.48
CA TRP A 63 -13.37 3.58 -5.21
C TRP A 63 -13.53 5.09 -5.35
N ASN A 64 -14.75 5.60 -5.53
CA ASN A 64 -15.02 7.04 -5.57
C ASN A 64 -14.73 7.74 -4.24
N HIS A 65 -14.75 7.01 -3.12
CA HIS A 65 -14.37 7.55 -1.82
C HIS A 65 -12.84 7.64 -1.64
N ASP A 66 -12.07 6.68 -2.16
CA ASP A 66 -10.60 6.71 -2.19
C ASP A 66 -10.07 6.05 -3.48
N GLN A 67 -9.72 6.89 -4.45
CA GLN A 67 -9.26 6.46 -5.77
C GLN A 67 -7.88 5.75 -5.74
N HIS A 68 -7.19 5.75 -4.61
CA HIS A 68 -5.92 5.03 -4.42
C HIS A 68 -6.13 3.56 -4.04
N MET A 69 -7.37 3.12 -3.81
CA MET A 69 -7.63 1.74 -3.40
C MET A 69 -7.43 0.76 -4.57
N GLY A 70 -6.48 -0.15 -4.39
CA GLY A 70 -6.32 -1.31 -5.25
C GLY A 70 -7.30 -2.45 -4.91
N VAL A 71 -7.25 -3.51 -5.72
CA VAL A 71 -8.13 -4.68 -5.66
C VAL A 71 -8.29 -5.26 -4.25
N LEU A 72 -7.19 -5.48 -3.54
CA LEU A 72 -7.23 -6.09 -2.21
C LEU A 72 -7.89 -5.19 -1.17
N ARG A 73 -7.63 -3.86 -1.22
CA ARG A 73 -8.26 -2.89 -0.32
C ARG A 73 -9.76 -2.80 -0.59
N ILE A 74 -10.16 -2.77 -1.87
CA ILE A 74 -11.59 -2.80 -2.25
C ILE A 74 -12.24 -4.11 -1.80
N THR A 75 -11.56 -5.25 -1.98
CA THR A 75 -12.09 -6.56 -1.52
C THR A 75 -12.31 -6.57 -0.01
N GLN A 76 -11.40 -5.97 0.76
CA GLN A 76 -11.54 -5.86 2.21
C GLN A 76 -12.65 -4.90 2.61
N ALA A 77 -12.79 -3.76 1.94
CA ALA A 77 -13.86 -2.79 2.19
C ALA A 77 -15.24 -3.37 1.87
N LEU A 78 -15.35 -4.17 0.80
CA LEU A 78 -16.58 -4.93 0.50
C LEU A 78 -16.98 -5.86 1.64
N LEU A 79 -16.02 -6.52 2.28
CA LEU A 79 -16.28 -7.37 3.44
C LEU A 79 -16.63 -6.55 4.68
N ASN A 80 -15.87 -5.51 4.99
CA ASN A 80 -16.02 -4.76 6.24
C ASN A 80 -17.26 -3.86 6.26
N ASP A 81 -17.53 -3.17 5.15
CA ASP A 81 -18.54 -2.11 5.11
C ASP A 81 -19.91 -2.63 4.64
N PHE A 82 -19.93 -3.77 3.95
CA PHE A 82 -21.14 -4.32 3.31
C PHE A 82 -21.36 -5.81 3.58
N ASP A 83 -20.51 -6.48 4.37
CA ASP A 83 -20.55 -7.93 4.64
C ASP A 83 -20.55 -8.81 3.35
N LEU A 84 -19.95 -8.29 2.27
CA LEU A 84 -19.89 -8.98 0.98
C LEU A 84 -18.58 -9.76 0.86
N LYS A 85 -18.63 -11.06 1.18
CA LYS A 85 -17.49 -11.97 0.99
C LYS A 85 -17.30 -12.32 -0.49
N VAL A 86 -16.43 -11.57 -1.17
CA VAL A 86 -16.13 -11.75 -2.60
C VAL A 86 -14.67 -12.12 -2.82
N ASN A 87 -14.39 -13.02 -3.76
CA ASN A 87 -13.02 -13.35 -4.13
C ASN A 87 -12.35 -12.17 -4.86
N HIS A 88 -11.12 -11.82 -4.45
CA HIS A 88 -10.33 -10.74 -5.04
C HIS A 88 -10.15 -10.84 -6.57
N LYS A 89 -10.15 -12.05 -7.15
CA LYS A 89 -10.08 -12.25 -8.61
C LYS A 89 -11.35 -11.77 -9.32
N ARG A 90 -12.52 -11.94 -8.70
CA ARG A 90 -13.79 -11.43 -9.21
C ARG A 90 -13.81 -9.90 -9.14
N VAL A 91 -13.37 -9.34 -8.01
CA VAL A 91 -13.22 -7.89 -7.84
C VAL A 91 -12.28 -7.32 -8.91
N TYR A 92 -11.11 -7.95 -9.13
CA TYR A 92 -10.17 -7.55 -10.17
C TYR A 92 -10.80 -7.52 -11.57
N ARG A 93 -11.51 -8.58 -11.97
CA ARG A 93 -12.21 -8.63 -13.26
C ARG A 93 -13.19 -7.47 -13.40
N LEU A 94 -13.98 -7.21 -12.37
CA LEU A 94 -15.00 -6.15 -12.40
C LEU A 94 -14.40 -4.75 -12.41
N MET A 95 -13.32 -4.51 -11.66
CA MET A 95 -12.57 -3.26 -11.73
C MET A 95 -12.04 -3.02 -13.14
N LYS A 96 -11.51 -4.06 -13.81
CA LYS A 96 -11.05 -3.96 -15.20
C LYS A 96 -12.20 -3.65 -16.17
N GLU A 97 -13.37 -4.25 -15.99
CA GLU A 97 -14.56 -3.96 -16.81
C GLU A 97 -15.08 -2.53 -16.62
N LEU A 98 -14.89 -1.95 -15.44
CA LEU A 98 -15.27 -0.57 -15.12
C LEU A 98 -14.20 0.46 -15.47
N ASP A 99 -13.06 0.02 -16.01
CA ASP A 99 -11.85 0.82 -16.21
C ASP A 99 -11.36 1.53 -14.93
N ILE A 100 -11.62 0.90 -13.77
CA ILE A 100 -11.20 1.38 -12.46
C ILE A 100 -9.83 0.80 -12.15
N GLN A 101 -8.88 1.69 -11.87
CA GLN A 101 -7.57 1.32 -11.38
C GLN A 101 -7.25 2.17 -10.15
N GLY A 102 -6.64 1.54 -9.15
CA GLY A 102 -6.07 2.31 -8.05
C GLY A 102 -4.98 3.22 -8.60
N GLU A 103 -5.06 4.53 -8.33
CA GLU A 103 -3.97 5.42 -8.65
C GLU A 103 -2.71 4.96 -7.90
N GLY A 104 -1.82 4.28 -8.63
CA GLY A 104 -0.52 3.92 -8.10
C GLY A 104 0.20 5.20 -7.66
N TYR A 105 0.93 5.11 -6.55
CA TYR A 105 1.69 6.23 -5.99
C TYR A 105 2.77 6.73 -7.00
N ARG A 106 2.40 7.56 -7.98
CA ARG A 106 3.34 8.22 -8.90
C ARG A 106 3.97 9.43 -8.21
N LYS A 107 4.72 9.21 -7.13
CA LYS A 107 5.58 10.26 -6.56
C LYS A 107 7.01 10.09 -7.06
N LYS A 108 7.28 10.58 -8.27
CA LYS A 108 8.63 11.06 -8.62
C LYS A 108 8.74 12.55 -8.29
N ILE A 109 8.39 12.94 -7.07
CA ILE A 109 8.64 14.29 -6.53
C ILE A 109 9.60 14.11 -5.35
N ARG A 110 10.89 13.94 -5.66
CA ARG A 110 11.93 13.87 -4.63
C ARG A 110 12.28 15.29 -4.19
N LYS A 111 11.66 15.77 -3.10
CA LYS A 111 12.16 16.95 -2.38
C LYS A 111 12.95 16.57 -1.11
N TYR A 112 12.67 15.41 -0.50
CA TYR A 112 13.33 14.94 0.71
C TYR A 112 13.93 13.54 0.50
N ASP A 113 15.20 13.38 0.85
CA ASP A 113 15.93 12.12 0.76
C ASP A 113 16.65 11.87 2.10
N SER A 114 15.98 11.16 3.00
CA SER A 114 16.52 10.82 4.32
C SER A 114 17.77 9.92 4.26
N SER A 115 18.07 9.34 3.09
CA SER A 115 19.28 8.54 2.90
C SER A 115 20.55 9.38 2.75
N LYS A 116 20.43 10.69 2.47
CA LYS A 116 21.56 11.61 2.49
C LYS A 116 21.86 11.98 3.94
N GLY A 117 22.97 11.45 4.45
CA GLY A 117 23.40 11.63 5.83
C GLY A 117 24.81 11.09 6.00
N PRO A 118 25.46 11.30 7.15
CA PRO A 118 26.89 11.05 7.34
C PRO A 118 27.29 9.65 6.86
N GLU A 119 28.34 9.60 6.04
CA GLU A 119 28.95 8.36 5.58
C GLU A 119 29.70 7.69 6.75
N GLY A 120 29.67 6.36 6.81
CA GLY A 120 30.40 5.58 7.83
C GLY A 120 29.68 5.32 9.17
N THR A 121 28.53 5.94 9.47
CA THR A 121 27.79 5.70 10.74
C THR A 121 26.72 4.61 10.69
N ARG A 122 26.79 3.71 9.69
CA ARG A 122 25.81 2.63 9.51
C ARG A 122 26.02 1.52 10.54
N VAL A 123 24.94 1.12 11.21
CA VAL A 123 24.95 -0.03 12.12
C VAL A 123 24.49 -1.28 11.37
N LYS A 124 25.13 -2.43 11.63
CA LYS A 124 24.73 -3.71 11.01
C LYS A 124 23.32 -4.12 11.46
N ASN A 125 22.55 -4.75 10.57
CA ASN A 125 21.28 -5.38 10.94
C ASN A 125 21.54 -6.56 11.90
N LYS A 126 21.17 -6.38 13.18
CA LYS A 126 21.35 -7.39 14.24
C LYS A 126 20.12 -8.28 14.40
N LEU A 127 18.94 -7.74 14.12
CA LEU A 127 17.68 -8.49 14.21
C LEU A 127 17.58 -9.55 13.11
N ARG A 128 18.02 -9.24 11.88
CA ARG A 128 17.97 -10.15 10.72
C ARG A 128 16.57 -10.76 10.54
N ARG A 129 15.54 -9.91 10.57
CA ARG A 129 14.10 -10.28 10.48
C ARG A 129 13.56 -11.15 11.61
N ARG A 130 14.31 -11.35 12.70
CA ARG A 130 13.81 -12.03 13.91
C ARG A 130 13.09 -11.03 14.80
N PHE A 131 11.91 -10.59 14.37
CA PHE A 131 11.11 -9.59 15.06
C PHE A 131 10.34 -10.15 16.27
N GLN A 132 9.96 -11.43 16.22
CA GLN A 132 9.29 -12.08 17.35
C GLN A 132 10.18 -12.13 18.60
N THR A 133 9.62 -11.78 19.75
CA THR A 133 10.25 -11.83 21.07
C THR A 133 9.20 -12.29 22.09
N ASP A 134 9.63 -13.05 23.09
CA ASP A 134 8.86 -13.50 24.25
C ASP A 134 9.08 -12.61 25.49
N ARG A 135 9.89 -11.55 25.34
CA ARG A 135 10.30 -10.66 26.43
C ARG A 135 9.96 -9.21 26.11
N PRO A 136 9.35 -8.47 27.06
CA PRO A 136 9.03 -7.06 26.88
C PRO A 136 10.31 -6.23 26.75
N ASN A 137 10.25 -5.15 25.97
CA ASN A 137 11.35 -4.21 25.74
C ASN A 137 12.63 -4.83 25.16
N GLN A 138 12.63 -6.11 24.78
CA GLN A 138 13.82 -6.76 24.23
C GLN A 138 14.11 -6.24 22.82
N LYS A 139 13.06 -6.06 22.02
CA LYS A 139 13.18 -5.63 20.63
C LYS A 139 12.16 -4.54 20.40
N MET A 140 12.66 -3.32 20.25
CA MET A 140 11.87 -2.14 19.95
C MET A 140 12.14 -1.70 18.51
N VAL A 141 11.18 -0.98 17.95
CA VAL A 141 11.22 -0.52 16.57
C VAL A 141 10.78 0.94 16.46
N SER A 142 11.36 1.68 15.51
CA SER A 142 11.06 3.10 15.26
C SER A 142 11.10 3.39 13.76
N ASP A 143 10.11 4.12 13.25
CA ASP A 143 10.10 4.65 11.89
C ASP A 143 9.30 5.95 11.77
N VAL A 144 9.83 6.93 11.02
CA VAL A 144 9.15 8.22 10.81
C VAL A 144 8.07 8.02 9.76
N THR A 145 6.80 8.15 10.16
CA THR A 145 5.65 8.09 9.25
C THR A 145 5.17 9.49 8.89
N GLU A 146 5.03 9.80 7.58
CA GLU A 146 4.42 11.03 7.08
C GLU A 146 2.94 10.82 6.80
N PHE A 147 2.09 11.60 7.47
CA PHE A 147 0.68 11.75 7.20
C PHE A 147 0.41 13.05 6.47
N LYS A 148 -0.60 13.06 5.61
CA LYS A 148 -1.08 14.27 4.95
C LYS A 148 -2.54 14.51 5.35
N ILE A 149 -2.82 15.64 5.95
CA ILE A 149 -4.18 16.03 6.33
C ILE A 149 -4.94 16.38 5.04
N PRO A 150 -6.04 15.68 4.69
CA PRO A 150 -6.75 15.92 3.44
C PRO A 150 -7.27 17.36 3.29
N GLU A 151 -7.78 17.94 4.36
CA GLU A 151 -8.44 19.25 4.38
C GLU A 151 -7.45 20.40 4.22
N THR A 152 -6.34 20.37 4.97
CA THR A 152 -5.34 21.45 4.98
C THR A 152 -4.16 21.20 4.06
N GLN A 153 -4.02 19.97 3.54
CA GLN A 153 -2.85 19.48 2.80
C GLN A 153 -1.53 19.53 3.60
N GLU A 154 -1.60 19.82 4.90
CA GLU A 154 -0.46 19.89 5.79
C GLU A 154 0.13 18.49 6.02
N LYS A 155 1.44 18.47 6.24
CA LYS A 155 2.18 17.25 6.55
C LYS A 155 2.36 17.14 8.04
N VAL A 156 2.00 16.00 8.59
CA VAL A 156 2.23 15.63 9.98
C VAL A 156 3.15 14.43 10.02
N TYR A 157 4.18 14.50 10.85
CA TYR A 157 5.13 13.41 11.04
C TYR A 157 4.91 12.76 12.40
N PHE A 158 4.99 11.45 12.42
CA PHE A 158 4.84 10.62 13.61
C PHE A 158 6.08 9.74 13.78
N GLU A 159 6.67 9.76 14.97
CA GLU A 159 7.81 8.94 15.35
C GLU A 159 7.42 8.12 16.57
N PRO A 160 6.93 6.87 16.39
CA PRO A 160 6.67 5.94 17.48
C PRO A 160 7.90 5.11 17.82
N ILE A 161 8.04 4.75 19.10
CA ILE A 161 8.86 3.62 19.53
C ILE A 161 7.92 2.53 20.04
N MET A 162 7.89 1.40 19.35
CA MET A 162 6.99 0.28 19.62
C MET A 162 7.77 -0.92 20.17
N ASP A 163 7.21 -1.63 21.15
CA ASP A 163 7.72 -2.93 21.63
C ASP A 163 7.18 -4.07 20.77
N LEU A 164 8.06 -4.93 20.24
CA LEU A 164 7.66 -6.07 19.41
C LEU A 164 7.13 -7.27 20.21
N TYR A 165 7.15 -7.22 21.54
CA TYR A 165 6.54 -8.25 22.38
C TYR A 165 5.00 -8.21 22.32
N ASN A 166 4.43 -7.02 22.55
CA ASN A 166 2.98 -6.80 22.65
C ASN A 166 2.44 -5.77 21.64
N ASN A 167 3.30 -5.22 20.78
CA ASN A 167 2.99 -4.13 19.84
C ASN A 167 2.54 -2.83 20.51
N GLU A 168 2.91 -2.62 21.77
CA GLU A 168 2.60 -1.39 22.50
C GLU A 168 3.50 -0.24 22.04
N ILE A 169 2.91 0.94 21.84
CA ILE A 169 3.65 2.17 21.60
C ILE A 169 4.14 2.69 22.95
N LEU A 170 5.43 2.52 23.24
CA LEU A 170 6.03 2.93 24.51
C LEU A 170 6.12 4.45 24.61
N THR A 171 6.56 5.10 23.54
CA THR A 171 6.69 6.57 23.46
C THR A 171 6.50 7.02 22.02
N PHE A 172 6.15 8.29 21.83
CA PHE A 172 6.03 8.85 20.49
C PHE A 172 6.26 10.37 20.48
N ALA A 173 6.47 10.91 19.28
CA ALA A 173 6.32 12.34 19.02
C ALA A 173 5.50 12.58 17.75
N ILE A 174 4.78 13.70 17.73
CA ILE A 174 4.02 14.20 16.57
C ILE A 174 4.47 15.63 16.28
N THR A 175 4.64 15.98 15.01
CA THR A 175 4.91 17.35 14.58
C THR A 175 4.25 17.67 13.25
N ALA A 176 3.66 18.88 13.13
CA ALA A 176 3.20 19.44 11.85
C ALA A 176 4.33 20.20 11.10
N GLY A 177 5.53 20.26 11.69
CA GLY A 177 6.70 20.93 11.14
C GLY A 177 7.60 19.99 10.33
N SER A 178 8.91 20.21 10.37
CA SER A 178 9.88 19.35 9.70
C SER A 178 10.33 18.20 10.61
N PRO A 179 10.55 16.98 10.10
CA PRO A 179 11.05 15.83 10.87
C PRO A 179 12.56 15.99 11.11
N ASN A 180 12.91 16.95 11.96
CA ASN A 180 14.28 17.26 12.33
C ASN A 180 14.81 16.28 13.39
N LEU A 181 16.07 16.44 13.76
CA LEU A 181 16.71 15.56 14.75
C LEU A 181 16.04 15.68 16.13
N GLU A 182 15.66 16.89 16.53
CA GLU A 182 15.02 17.12 17.82
C GLU A 182 13.70 16.33 17.94
N PHE A 183 12.90 16.36 16.88
CA PHE A 183 11.67 15.57 16.76
C PHE A 183 11.95 14.07 16.97
N ALA A 184 12.92 13.50 16.28
CA ALA A 184 13.27 12.08 16.44
C ALA A 184 13.83 11.78 17.85
N MET A 185 14.56 12.72 18.47
CA MET A 185 15.15 12.53 19.79
C MET A 185 14.12 12.56 20.94
N LYS A 186 12.97 13.22 20.78
CA LYS A 186 11.92 13.33 21.81
C LYS A 186 11.43 11.97 22.34
N PRO A 187 10.94 11.04 21.49
CA PRO A 187 10.51 9.74 21.98
C PRO A 187 11.67 8.93 22.55
N LEU A 188 12.87 8.99 21.93
CA LEU A 188 14.05 8.29 22.47
C LEU A 188 14.44 8.78 23.88
N ASN A 189 14.38 10.09 24.13
CA ASN A 189 14.66 10.63 25.46
C ASN A 189 13.63 10.16 26.49
N SER A 190 12.35 10.24 26.13
CA SER A 190 11.24 9.79 26.98
C SER A 190 11.35 8.28 27.26
N LEU A 191 11.71 7.48 26.27
CA LEU A 191 11.90 6.05 26.41
C LEU A 191 12.97 5.75 27.46
N ILE A 192 14.11 6.43 27.41
CA ILE A 192 15.24 6.17 28.31
C ILE A 192 14.90 6.52 29.76
N GLU A 193 14.01 7.48 29.98
CA GLU A 193 13.52 7.84 31.32
C GLU A 193 12.53 6.81 31.87
N LEU A 194 11.75 6.16 31.00
CA LEU A 194 10.68 5.23 31.38
C LEU A 194 11.11 3.75 31.38
N ILE A 195 12.08 3.38 30.53
CA ILE A 195 12.38 1.99 30.25
C ILE A 195 13.08 1.34 31.46
N PRO A 196 12.53 0.25 32.01
CA PRO A 196 13.15 -0.42 33.13
C PRO A 196 14.47 -1.08 32.73
N ASN A 197 15.40 -1.16 33.68
CA ASN A 197 16.60 -1.99 33.53
C ASN A 197 16.18 -3.46 33.37
N GLN A 198 16.61 -4.08 32.26
CA GLN A 198 16.32 -5.48 31.97
C GLN A 198 17.58 -6.34 32.13
N PRO A 199 17.46 -7.61 32.57
CA PRO A 199 18.60 -8.53 32.68
C PRO A 199 19.08 -9.05 31.33
N TYR A 200 18.50 -8.59 30.23
CA TYR A 200 18.83 -8.99 28.87
C TYR A 200 19.10 -7.77 27.98
N LYS A 201 19.84 -8.00 26.89
CA LYS A 201 20.11 -6.96 25.89
C LYS A 201 18.83 -6.49 25.23
N GLN A 202 18.68 -5.19 25.17
CA GLN A 202 17.62 -4.50 24.44
C GLN A 202 18.14 -4.03 23.09
N PHE A 203 17.28 -4.09 22.08
CA PHE A 203 17.59 -3.67 20.72
C PHE A 203 16.60 -2.60 20.28
N LEU A 204 17.08 -1.56 19.61
CA LEU A 204 16.22 -0.61 18.90
C LEU A 204 16.51 -0.72 17.40
N HIS A 205 15.48 -1.07 16.63
CA HIS A 205 15.55 -1.19 15.18
C HIS A 205 15.01 0.05 14.49
N THR A 206 15.76 0.53 13.51
CA THR A 206 15.32 1.65 12.66
C THR A 206 15.67 1.38 11.21
N ASP A 207 15.18 2.23 10.31
CA ASP A 207 15.73 2.32 8.96
C ASP A 207 17.13 3.02 8.96
N GLN A 208 17.62 3.38 7.77
CA GLN A 208 18.90 4.11 7.59
C GLN A 208 18.72 5.63 7.42
N GLY A 209 17.61 6.18 7.90
CA GLY A 209 17.35 7.61 7.95
C GLY A 209 18.52 8.37 8.60
N TRP A 210 18.79 9.58 8.11
CA TRP A 210 19.91 10.41 8.58
C TRP A 210 19.83 10.68 10.09
N GLN A 211 18.60 10.81 10.64
CA GLN A 211 18.36 11.06 12.05
C GLN A 211 18.89 9.91 12.93
N TYR A 212 18.66 8.66 12.53
CA TYR A 212 19.13 7.49 13.28
C TYR A 212 20.63 7.25 13.10
N ARG A 213 21.20 7.74 12.00
CA ARG A 213 22.66 7.75 11.74
C ARG A 213 23.38 8.91 12.43
N HIS A 214 22.65 9.86 13.01
CA HIS A 214 23.23 11.02 13.65
C HIS A 214 24.00 10.63 14.93
N ARG A 215 25.12 11.33 15.20
CA ARG A 215 25.99 11.03 16.35
C ARG A 215 25.24 11.12 17.68
N THR A 216 24.34 12.09 17.82
CA THR A 216 23.53 12.29 19.04
C THR A 216 22.66 11.08 19.35
N TRP A 217 21.95 10.55 18.35
CA TRP A 217 21.14 9.34 18.46
C TRP A 217 21.99 8.14 18.90
N GLN A 218 23.09 7.90 18.19
CA GLN A 218 24.01 6.79 18.48
C GLN A 218 24.69 6.92 19.86
N LYS A 219 24.94 8.15 20.34
CA LYS A 219 25.50 8.38 21.67
C LYS A 219 24.46 8.10 22.75
N LYS A 220 23.22 8.55 22.54
CA LYS A 220 22.11 8.38 23.49
C LYS A 220 21.74 6.90 23.68
N LEU A 221 21.68 6.12 22.59
CA LEU A 221 21.48 4.66 22.68
C LEU A 221 22.60 3.96 23.45
N ARG A 222 23.85 4.34 23.20
CA ARG A 222 25.01 3.78 23.91
C ARG A 222 24.98 4.10 25.40
N SER A 223 24.64 5.33 25.80
CA SER A 223 24.51 5.68 27.22
C SER A 223 23.39 4.91 27.93
N ALA A 224 22.34 4.53 27.20
CA ALA A 224 21.24 3.74 27.73
C ALA A 224 21.46 2.22 27.62
N HIS A 225 22.64 1.76 27.17
CA HIS A 225 22.93 0.34 26.94
C HIS A 225 21.98 -0.35 25.94
N ILE A 226 21.28 0.42 25.10
CA ILE A 226 20.40 -0.10 24.05
C ILE A 226 21.23 -0.35 22.79
N THR A 227 21.09 -1.54 22.23
CA THR A 227 21.86 -1.95 21.05
C THR A 227 21.18 -1.51 19.75
N PRO A 228 21.76 -0.59 18.95
CA PRO A 228 21.17 -0.21 17.67
C PRO A 228 21.22 -1.36 16.66
N SER A 229 20.20 -1.43 15.80
CA SER A 229 20.10 -2.31 14.64
C SER A 229 19.46 -1.53 13.49
N MET A 230 20.02 -1.55 12.28
CA MET A 230 19.41 -0.85 11.13
C MET A 230 19.09 -1.80 10.00
N SER A 231 17.95 -1.61 9.34
CA SER A 231 17.58 -2.36 8.13
C SER A 231 18.52 -1.99 6.96
N ARG A 232 18.58 -2.83 5.92
CA ARG A 232 19.28 -2.45 4.68
C ARG A 232 18.45 -1.43 3.90
N ARG A 233 19.14 -0.48 3.28
CA ARG A 233 18.52 0.50 2.37
C ARG A 233 17.68 -0.22 1.31
N ALA A 234 16.50 0.32 1.03
CA ALA A 234 15.56 -0.18 0.03
C ALA A 234 15.12 -1.65 0.23
N THR A 235 15.19 -2.17 1.47
CA THR A 235 14.75 -3.53 1.80
C THR A 235 13.58 -3.46 2.80
N CYS A 236 12.36 -3.28 2.31
CA CYS A 236 11.16 -3.16 3.15
C CYS A 236 10.90 -4.40 4.02
N LEU A 237 11.29 -5.60 3.56
CA LEU A 237 11.18 -6.84 4.34
C LEU A 237 12.09 -6.90 5.57
N GLU A 238 13.07 -6.01 5.65
CA GLU A 238 13.90 -5.81 6.84
C GLU A 238 13.50 -4.55 7.61
N ALA A 239 12.63 -3.71 7.05
CA ALA A 239 12.07 -2.57 7.75
C ALA A 239 10.96 -3.05 8.69
N VAL A 240 10.66 -2.18 9.65
CA VAL A 240 9.58 -2.34 10.63
C VAL A 240 8.25 -2.29 9.90
#